data_AF-A0A924SLT5-F1
#
_entry.id   AF-A0A924SLT5-F1
#
_cell.length_a   1.000
_cell.length_b   1.000
_cell.length_c   1.000
_cell.angle_alpha   90.00
_cell.angle_beta   90.00
_cell.angle_gamma   90.00
#
_symmetry.space_group_name_H-M   'P 1'
#
loop_
_entity.id
_entity.type
_entity.pdbx_description
1 polymer ?
#
loop_
_entity_poly.entity_id
_entity_poly.type
_entity_poly.pdbx_seq_one_letter_code
_entity_poly.pdbx_strand_id
1 'polypeptide(L)'
;MEQDKFEYLLRLGDNALILSQQLSKLCGKGPALEEDMALTNVALDLLGQTRMWLTYAGELEGKNRDEDKLAYLRDAHEMRNVLLVEQPNGNYADTMVRQFYFDTWHYFQM
;
A
#
# COMPACT_ATOMS: atom_id res chain seq x y z
N MET A 1 -13.94 -19.78 -2.40
CA MET A 1 -12.57 -20.09 -1.91
C MET A 1 -11.50 -19.37 -2.72
N GLU A 2 -11.32 -19.64 -4.02
CA GLU A 2 -10.30 -18.93 -4.83
C GLU A 2 -10.64 -17.45 -5.05
N GLN A 3 -11.91 -17.13 -5.33
CA GLN A 3 -12.36 -15.73 -5.45
C GLN A 3 -12.17 -14.94 -4.13
N ASP A 4 -12.50 -15.56 -2.99
CA ASP A 4 -12.34 -14.90 -1.67
C ASP A 4 -10.87 -14.63 -1.36
N LYS A 5 -9.98 -15.55 -1.75
CA LYS A 5 -8.54 -15.40 -1.61
C LYS A 5 -8.00 -14.31 -2.53
N PHE A 6 -8.46 -14.25 -3.78
CA PHE A 6 -8.12 -13.18 -4.71
C PHE A 6 -8.50 -11.81 -4.16
N GLU A 7 -9.75 -11.65 -3.69
CA GLU A 7 -10.21 -10.38 -3.08
C GLU A 7 -9.42 -10.02 -1.82
N TYR A 8 -9.04 -11.01 -1.00
CA TYR A 8 -8.22 -10.77 0.17
C TYR A 8 -6.81 -10.26 -0.21
N LEU A 9 -6.17 -10.89 -1.21
CA LEU A 9 -4.86 -10.45 -1.70
C LEU A 9 -4.91 -9.07 -2.33
N LEU A 10 -5.97 -8.74 -3.08
CA LEU A 10 -6.18 -7.39 -3.58
C LEU A 10 -6.26 -6.37 -2.44
N ARG A 11 -6.99 -6.65 -1.35
CA ARG A 11 -7.05 -5.75 -0.19
C ARG A 11 -5.67 -5.50 0.41
N LEU A 12 -4.86 -6.55 0.56
CA LEU A 12 -3.50 -6.43 1.10
C LEU A 12 -2.58 -5.63 0.17
N GLY A 13 -2.61 -5.95 -1.13
CA GLY A 13 -1.84 -5.24 -2.15
C GLY A 13 -2.23 -3.77 -2.26
N ASP A 14 -3.52 -3.46 -2.26
CA ASP A 14 -4.03 -2.09 -2.41
C ASP A 14 -3.71 -1.23 -1.19
N ASN A 15 -3.79 -1.81 0.00
CA ASN A 15 -3.38 -1.13 1.24
C ASN A 15 -1.91 -0.68 1.15
N ALA A 16 -1.02 -1.61 0.78
CA ALA A 16 0.41 -1.34 0.66
C ALA A 16 0.70 -0.35 -0.48
N LEU A 17 0.02 -0.48 -1.63
CA LEU A 17 0.19 0.38 -2.80
C LEU A 17 -0.15 1.84 -2.48
N ILE A 18 -1.34 2.04 -1.91
CA ILE A 18 -1.84 3.38 -1.63
C ILE A 18 -1.03 4.05 -0.53
N LEU A 19 -0.66 3.33 0.54
CA LEU A 19 0.19 3.90 1.58
C LEU A 19 1.60 4.22 1.05
N SER A 20 2.20 3.32 0.26
CA SER A 20 3.49 3.58 -0.42
C SER A 20 3.43 4.85 -1.28
N GLN A 21 2.35 5.05 -2.02
CA GLN A 21 2.13 6.26 -2.80
C GLN A 21 1.99 7.51 -1.92
N GLN A 22 1.30 7.43 -0.77
CA GLN A 22 1.20 8.56 0.14
C GLN A 22 2.55 8.95 0.74
N LEU A 23 3.34 7.98 1.20
CA LEU A 23 4.67 8.25 1.75
C LEU A 23 5.63 8.80 0.68
N SER A 24 5.58 8.28 -0.55
CA SER A 24 6.41 8.76 -1.66
C SER A 24 6.19 10.25 -1.99
N LYS A 25 4.99 10.80 -1.75
CA LYS A 25 4.71 12.23 -1.94
C LYS A 25 5.49 13.15 -0.97
N LEU A 26 6.02 12.59 0.12
CA LEU A 26 6.79 13.30 1.14
C LEU A 26 8.30 13.30 0.87
N CYS A 27 8.77 12.61 -0.17
CA CYS A 27 10.19 12.62 -0.53
C CYS A 27 10.70 14.06 -0.71
N GLY A 28 11.75 14.42 0.05
CA GLY A 28 12.33 15.76 0.11
C GLY A 28 11.53 16.76 0.95
N LYS A 29 10.49 16.32 1.67
CA LYS A 29 9.59 17.15 2.50
C LYS A 29 9.52 16.68 3.95
N GLY A 30 10.33 15.70 4.34
CA GLY A 30 10.51 15.31 5.73
C GLY A 30 11.03 16.48 6.59
N PRO A 31 10.77 16.46 7.92
CA PRO A 31 11.22 17.51 8.84
C PRO A 31 12.75 17.57 8.98
N ALA A 32 13.43 16.43 8.85
CA ALA A 32 14.88 16.34 8.65
C ALA A 32 15.21 15.20 7.66
N LEU A 33 16.50 15.04 7.34
CA LEU A 33 16.99 14.06 6.38
C LEU A 33 16.72 12.63 6.86
N GLU A 34 16.88 12.39 8.15
CA GLU A 34 16.67 11.10 8.78
C GLU A 34 15.22 10.64 8.63
N GLU A 35 14.25 11.51 8.92
CA GLU A 35 12.83 11.20 8.75
C GLU A 35 12.44 11.03 7.28
N ASP A 36 13.03 11.83 6.37
CA ASP A 36 12.77 11.70 4.93
C ASP A 36 13.28 10.37 4.38
N MET A 37 14.50 9.98 4.78
CA MET A 37 15.07 8.67 4.44
C MET A 37 14.26 7.52 5.04
N ALA A 38 13.81 7.64 6.29
CA ALA A 38 13.00 6.63 6.96
C ALA A 38 11.65 6.43 6.26
N LEU A 39 10.91 7.51 5.97
CA LEU A 39 9.63 7.43 5.26
C LEU A 39 9.79 6.85 3.85
N THR A 40 10.85 7.23 3.13
CA THR A 40 11.14 6.70 1.80
C THR A 40 11.48 5.21 1.85
N ASN A 41 12.20 4.75 2.88
CA ASN A 41 12.50 3.33 3.07
C ASN A 41 11.23 2.51 3.34
N VAL A 42 10.34 2.99 4.22
CA VAL A 42 9.04 2.35 4.46
C VAL A 42 8.17 2.32 3.19
N ALA A 43 8.18 3.40 2.42
CA ALA A 43 7.47 3.45 1.14
C ALA A 43 7.96 2.35 0.17
N LEU A 44 9.28 2.13 0.11
CA LEU A 44 9.88 1.10 -0.72
C LEU A 44 9.51 -0.32 -0.26
N ASP A 45 9.51 -0.58 1.05
CA ASP A 45 9.10 -1.87 1.60
C ASP A 45 7.63 -2.18 1.29
N LEU A 46 6.74 -1.20 1.47
CA LEU A 46 5.32 -1.31 1.11
C LEU A 46 5.13 -1.53 -0.40
N LEU A 47 5.94 -0.90 -1.24
CA LEU A 47 5.91 -1.15 -2.68
C LEU A 47 6.36 -2.58 -3.00
N GLY A 48 7.39 -3.09 -2.31
CA GLY A 48 7.81 -4.49 -2.42
C GLY A 48 6.71 -5.48 -2.04
N GLN A 49 5.98 -5.20 -0.95
CA GLN A 49 4.83 -6.02 -0.53
C GLN A 49 3.68 -5.93 -1.52
N THR A 50 3.41 -4.76 -2.07
CA THR A 50 2.41 -4.58 -3.13
C THR A 50 2.68 -5.53 -4.29
N ARG A 51 3.92 -5.54 -4.77
CA ARG A 51 4.36 -6.42 -5.85
C ARG A 51 4.13 -7.89 -5.52
N MET A 52 4.54 -8.31 -4.33
CA MET A 52 4.33 -9.67 -3.84
C MET A 52 2.84 -10.06 -3.83
N TRP A 53 1.97 -9.21 -3.26
CA TRP A 53 0.54 -9.51 -3.13
C TRP A 53 -0.19 -9.48 -4.48
N LEU A 54 0.05 -8.46 -5.30
CA LEU A 54 -0.64 -8.29 -6.58
C LEU A 54 -0.14 -9.28 -7.63
N THR A 55 1.15 -9.65 -7.62
CA THR A 55 1.65 -10.74 -8.47
C THR A 55 0.90 -12.03 -8.14
N TYR A 56 0.77 -12.37 -6.85
CA TYR A 56 0.07 -13.59 -6.46
C TYR A 56 -1.44 -13.52 -6.76
N ALA A 57 -2.07 -12.36 -6.59
CA ALA A 57 -3.45 -12.15 -7.00
C ALA A 57 -3.65 -12.36 -8.50
N GLY A 58 -2.73 -11.85 -9.33
CA GLY A 58 -2.75 -12.03 -10.78
C GLY A 58 -2.60 -13.48 -11.23
N GLU A 59 -1.69 -14.22 -10.58
CA GLU A 59 -1.51 -15.66 -10.79
C GLU A 59 -2.79 -16.45 -10.46
N LEU A 60 -3.41 -16.16 -9.32
CA LEU A 60 -4.65 -16.82 -8.89
C LEU A 60 -5.84 -16.46 -9.75
N GLU A 61 -5.92 -15.24 -10.27
CA GLU A 61 -7.03 -14.82 -11.11
C GLU A 61 -7.04 -15.55 -12.46
N GLY A 62 -5.85 -15.88 -12.99
CA GLY A 62 -5.72 -16.62 -14.26
C GLY A 62 -6.18 -15.85 -15.51
N LYS A 63 -6.44 -14.53 -15.39
CA LYS A 63 -6.90 -13.66 -16.49
C LYS A 63 -5.77 -12.88 -17.18
N ASN A 64 -4.52 -13.29 -16.98
CA ASN A 64 -3.34 -12.64 -17.55
C ASN A 64 -3.20 -11.16 -17.15
N ARG A 65 -3.70 -10.82 -15.96
CA ARG A 65 -3.48 -9.53 -15.29
C ARG A 65 -2.32 -9.70 -14.31
N ASP A 66 -1.19 -9.07 -14.61
CA ASP A 66 0.00 -9.01 -13.77
C ASP A 66 -0.15 -7.90 -12.70
N GLU A 67 0.86 -7.77 -11.83
CA GLU A 67 0.89 -6.75 -10.78
C GLU A 67 0.67 -5.33 -11.33
N ASP A 68 1.24 -5.00 -12.49
CA ASP A 68 1.11 -3.69 -13.12
C ASP A 68 -0.33 -3.43 -13.59
N LYS A 69 -0.95 -4.39 -14.28
CA LYS A 69 -2.35 -4.24 -14.71
C LYS A 69 -3.29 -4.12 -13.52
N LEU A 70 -3.04 -4.87 -12.45
CA LEU A 70 -3.82 -4.75 -11.21
C LEU A 70 -3.56 -3.42 -10.50
N ALA A 71 -2.35 -2.88 -10.51
CA ALA A 71 -2.04 -1.61 -9.85
C ALA A 71 -2.54 -0.38 -10.64
N TYR A 72 -2.44 -0.39 -11.97
CA TYR A 72 -2.59 0.81 -12.80
C TYR A 72 -3.83 0.85 -13.69
N LEU A 73 -4.45 -0.29 -14.00
CA LEU A 73 -5.58 -0.35 -14.94
C LEU A 73 -6.94 -0.57 -14.26
N ARG A 74 -6.97 -0.57 -12.92
CA ARG A 74 -8.20 -0.55 -12.13
C ARG A 74 -8.61 0.88 -11.83
N ASP A 75 -9.92 1.14 -11.89
CA ASP A 75 -10.49 2.42 -11.49
C ASP A 75 -10.69 2.50 -9.97
N ALA A 76 -10.94 3.69 -9.43
CA ALA A 76 -11.04 3.95 -7.99
C ALA A 76 -12.05 3.04 -7.27
N HIS A 77 -13.18 2.73 -7.91
CA HIS A 77 -14.21 1.87 -7.33
C HIS A 77 -13.82 0.37 -7.30
N GLU A 78 -12.77 -0.01 -8.01
CA GLU A 78 -12.20 -1.37 -8.03
C GLU A 78 -11.05 -1.54 -7.03
N MET A 79 -10.56 -0.44 -6.45
CA MET A 79 -9.60 -0.48 -5.36
C MET A 79 -10.26 -1.00 -4.08
N ARG A 80 -9.48 -1.72 -3.28
CA ARG A 80 -9.92 -2.41 -2.07
C ARG A 80 -9.11 -2.01 -0.84
N ASN A 81 -8.39 -0.89 -0.92
CA ASN A 81 -7.67 -0.34 0.22
C ASN A 81 -8.64 0.13 1.32
N VAL A 82 -8.16 0.14 2.56
CA VAL A 82 -8.87 0.78 3.67
C VAL A 82 -8.81 2.30 3.52
N LEU A 83 -9.87 2.98 3.97
CA LEU A 83 -9.96 4.44 3.91
C LEU A 83 -8.85 5.16 4.71
N LEU A 84 -8.25 4.46 5.69
CA LEU A 84 -7.15 4.99 6.48
C LEU A 84 -5.94 5.34 5.61
N VAL A 85 -5.56 4.49 4.66
CA VAL A 85 -4.30 4.65 3.91
C VAL A 85 -4.41 5.68 2.79
N GLU A 86 -5.61 6.01 2.32
CA GLU A 86 -5.82 7.04 1.30
C GLU A 86 -5.92 8.46 1.86
N GLN A 87 -6.00 8.63 3.18
CA GLN A 87 -6.09 9.95 3.80
C GLN A 87 -4.92 10.85 3.35
N PRO A 88 -5.13 12.17 3.15
CA PRO A 88 -4.06 13.10 2.85
C PRO A 88 -2.97 13.10 3.94
N ASN A 89 -1.73 13.38 3.56
CA ASN A 89 -0.60 13.39 4.50
C ASN A 89 -0.69 14.45 5.59
N GLY A 90 -1.36 15.59 5.33
CA GLY A 90 -1.49 16.67 6.30
C GLY A 90 -0.14 17.19 6.79
N ASN A 91 -0.04 17.41 8.10
CA ASN A 91 1.23 17.67 8.77
C ASN A 91 1.94 16.34 9.12
N TYR A 92 3.19 16.43 9.60
CA TYR A 92 3.98 15.23 9.91
C TYR A 92 3.32 14.33 10.98
N ALA A 93 2.63 14.89 11.97
CA ALA A 93 1.92 14.12 12.98
C ALA A 93 0.74 13.34 12.40
N ASP A 94 -0.01 13.93 11.45
CA ASP A 94 -1.11 13.24 10.76
C ASP A 94 -0.58 12.00 10.00
N THR A 95 0.56 12.16 9.32
CA THR A 95 1.27 11.06 8.66
C THR A 95 1.69 9.98 9.66
N MET A 96 2.30 10.37 10.78
CA MET A 96 2.78 9.41 11.79
C MET A 96 1.65 8.65 12.48
N VAL A 97 0.50 9.27 12.74
CA VAL A 97 -0.66 8.59 13.33
C VAL A 97 -1.24 7.56 12.35
N ARG A 98 -1.40 7.93 11.08
CA ARG A 98 -1.81 7.00 10.03
C ARG A 98 -0.85 5.81 9.92
N GLN A 99 0.45 6.11 9.91
CA GLN A 99 1.51 5.10 9.81
C GLN A 99 1.49 4.15 11.02
N PHE A 100 1.45 4.69 12.24
CA PHE A 100 1.42 3.90 13.48
C PHE A 100 0.23 2.93 13.53
N TYR A 101 -0.98 3.41 13.20
CA TYR A 101 -2.16 2.54 13.18
C TYR A 101 -2.06 1.44 12.13
N PHE A 102 -1.57 1.78 10.93
CA PHE A 102 -1.39 0.80 9.88
C PHE A 102 -0.32 -0.24 10.25
N ASP A 103 0.84 0.19 10.75
CA ASP A 103 1.94 -0.69 11.15
C ASP A 103 1.55 -1.62 12.29
N THR A 104 0.80 -1.11 13.28
CA THR A 104 0.31 -1.93 14.39
C THR A 104 -0.63 -3.03 13.89
N TRP A 105 -1.56 -2.70 13.00
CA TRP A 105 -2.44 -3.69 12.39
C TRP A 105 -1.64 -4.70 11.56
N HIS A 106 -0.70 -4.21 10.76
CA HIS A 106 0.11 -5.04 9.86
C HIS A 106 1.01 -6.02 10.64
N TYR A 107 1.53 -5.60 11.80
CA TYR A 107 2.28 -6.45 12.72
C TYR A 107 1.45 -7.65 13.23
N PHE A 108 0.17 -7.47 13.53
CA PHE A 108 -0.70 -8.57 13.99
C PHE A 108 -1.28 -9.41 12.86
N GLN A 109 -1.18 -8.95 11.61
CA GLN A 109 -1.65 -9.68 10.44
C GLN A 109 -0.61 -10.70 9.94
N MET A 110 0.68 -10.42 10.15
CA MET A 110 1.80 -11.32 9.86
C MET A 110 2.07 -12.29 11.01
#